data_AF-A0A369Y260-F1
#
_entry.id   AF-A0A369Y260-F1
#
_cell.length_a   1.000
_cell.length_b   1.000
_cell.length_c   1.000
_cell.angle_alpha   90.00
_cell.angle_beta   90.00
_cell.angle_gamma   90.00
#
_symmetry.space_group_name_H-M   'P 1'
#
loop_
_entity.id
_entity.type
_entity.pdbx_description
1 polymer ?
#
loop_
_entity_poly.entity_id
_entity_poly.type
_entity_poly.pdbx_seq_one_letter_code
_entity_poly.pdbx_strand_id
1 'polypeptide(L)'
;MARPDSALSLELERSMNMQVRIETFEEHLRHAKVIDDLDDERRKKSFNLNKWNKDMQRSFSKERKIILKLDNLKEMKRELKKLDEKTEEFNEVFFEKREQIDALEVQYETLDDEVRAWLLEYAVCCREKIRDENSTIEKKMIQENLKKKRGKL
;
A
#
# COMPACT_ATOMS: atom_id res chain seq x y z
N MET A 1 33.49 41.42 -21.43
CA MET A 1 33.39 40.26 -20.51
C MET A 1 32.00 39.67 -20.67
N ALA A 2 31.83 38.66 -21.52
CA ALA A 2 30.56 37.95 -21.69
C ALA A 2 30.42 36.91 -20.56
N ARG A 3 29.29 36.92 -19.86
CA ARG A 3 29.06 36.13 -18.64
C ARG A 3 29.01 34.61 -18.90
N PRO A 4 29.38 33.77 -17.93
CA PRO A 4 29.24 32.31 -17.99
C PRO A 4 27.79 31.79 -17.76
N ASP A 5 26.80 32.69 -17.70
CA ASP A 5 25.45 32.42 -17.21
C ASP A 5 24.67 31.33 -17.98
N SER A 6 24.93 31.09 -19.28
CA SER A 6 24.14 30.10 -20.06
C SER A 6 24.45 28.65 -19.71
N ALA A 7 25.73 28.31 -19.51
CA ALA A 7 26.15 26.95 -19.16
C ALA A 7 25.70 26.59 -17.74
N LEU A 8 25.85 27.54 -16.81
CA LEU A 8 25.38 27.39 -15.43
C LEU A 8 23.85 27.25 -15.38
N SER A 9 23.12 27.97 -16.24
CA SER A 9 21.66 27.86 -16.35
C SER A 9 21.19 26.49 -16.88
N LEU A 10 21.91 25.89 -17.84
CA LEU A 10 21.57 24.57 -18.38
C LEU A 10 21.87 23.43 -17.39
N GLU A 11 22.96 23.54 -16.63
CA GLU A 11 23.27 22.59 -15.56
C GLU A 11 22.26 22.69 -14.41
N LEU A 12 21.83 23.90 -14.07
CA LEU A 12 20.77 24.11 -13.08
C LEU A 12 19.45 23.47 -13.52
N GLU A 13 19.02 23.70 -14.76
CA GLU A 13 17.82 23.08 -15.34
C GLU A 13 17.87 21.55 -15.22
N ARG A 14 19.01 20.94 -15.58
CA ARG A 14 19.23 19.50 -15.46
C ARG A 14 19.10 19.01 -14.01
N SER A 15 19.71 19.74 -13.07
CA SER A 15 19.67 19.39 -11.64
C SER A 15 18.26 19.47 -11.08
N MET A 16 17.53 20.56 -11.38
CA MET A 16 16.15 20.75 -10.92
C MET A 16 15.22 19.68 -11.49
N ASN A 17 15.34 19.36 -12.79
CA ASN A 17 14.53 18.30 -13.40
C ASN A 17 14.81 16.93 -12.78
N MET A 18 16.07 16.64 -12.43
CA MET A 18 16.41 15.41 -11.73
C MET A 18 15.81 15.38 -10.32
N GLN A 19 15.89 16.49 -9.59
CA GLN A 19 15.35 16.60 -8.24
C GLN A 19 13.82 16.37 -8.21
N VAL A 20 13.07 17.00 -9.13
CA VAL A 20 11.61 16.80 -9.24
C VAL A 20 11.26 15.33 -9.45
N ARG A 21 12.05 14.60 -10.25
CA ARG A 21 11.84 13.16 -10.48
C ARG A 21 12.07 12.34 -9.22
N ILE A 22 13.14 12.63 -8.49
CA ILE A 22 13.47 11.97 -7.22
C ILE A 22 12.36 12.23 -6.20
N GLU A 23 11.94 13.49 -6.04
CA GLU A 23 10.85 13.86 -5.12
C GLU A 23 9.55 13.12 -5.47
N THR A 24 9.26 12.95 -6.77
CA THR A 24 8.10 12.18 -7.22
C THR A 24 8.22 10.69 -6.83
N PHE A 25 9.41 10.09 -6.97
CA PHE A 25 9.66 8.72 -6.50
C PHE A 25 9.48 8.59 -4.99
N GLU A 26 10.06 9.50 -4.23
CA GLU A 26 9.99 9.49 -2.77
C GLU A 26 8.55 9.55 -2.28
N GLU A 27 7.69 10.36 -2.91
CA GLU A 27 6.29 10.46 -2.51
C GLU A 27 5.52 9.17 -2.77
N HIS A 28 5.75 8.52 -3.91
CA HIS A 28 5.08 7.24 -4.21
C HIS A 28 5.63 6.08 -3.35
N LEU A 29 6.90 6.14 -2.95
CA LEU A 29 7.45 5.22 -1.95
C LEU A 29 6.86 5.45 -0.56
N ARG A 30 6.57 6.70 -0.19
CA ARG A 30 5.82 7.00 1.05
C ARG A 30 4.41 6.43 0.98
N HIS A 31 3.72 6.56 -0.15
CA HIS A 31 2.41 5.93 -0.35
C HIS A 31 2.48 4.40 -0.20
N ALA A 32 3.49 3.75 -0.79
CA ALA A 32 3.72 2.32 -0.61
C ALA A 32 3.88 1.95 0.87
N LYS A 33 4.63 2.76 1.63
CA LYS A 33 4.80 2.53 3.07
C LYS A 33 3.49 2.66 3.86
N VAL A 34 2.65 3.63 3.50
CA VAL A 34 1.33 3.80 4.13
C VAL A 34 0.43 2.59 3.86
N ILE A 35 0.46 2.05 2.64
CA ILE A 35 -0.30 0.83 2.28
C ILE A 35 0.16 -0.36 3.13
N ASP A 36 1.48 -0.55 3.27
CA ASP A 36 2.07 -1.60 4.10
C ASP A 36 1.67 -1.48 5.57
N ASP A 37 1.70 -0.27 6.14
CA ASP A 37 1.27 -0.02 7.52
C ASP A 37 -0.22 -0.34 7.73
N LEU A 38 -1.08 0.01 6.76
CA LEU A 38 -2.50 -0.32 6.79
C LEU A 38 -2.75 -1.83 6.68
N ASP A 39 -2.02 -2.53 5.82
CA ASP A 39 -2.12 -3.99 5.72
C ASP A 39 -1.67 -4.68 7.01
N ASP A 40 -0.61 -4.18 7.66
CA ASP A 40 -0.16 -4.68 8.96
C ASP A 40 -1.22 -4.51 10.06
N GLU A 41 -1.90 -3.37 10.09
CA GLU A 41 -3.03 -3.16 11.01
C GLU A 41 -4.18 -4.13 10.71
N ARG A 42 -4.50 -4.35 9.44
CA ARG A 42 -5.51 -5.34 9.03
C ARG A 42 -5.10 -6.76 9.44
N ARG A 43 -3.84 -7.17 9.25
CA ARG A 43 -3.33 -8.48 9.71
C ARG A 43 -3.50 -8.65 11.23
N LYS A 44 -3.20 -7.61 12.01
CA LYS A 44 -3.45 -7.61 13.47
C LYS A 44 -4.94 -7.77 13.80
N LYS A 45 -5.83 -7.06 13.09
CA LYS A 45 -7.29 -7.21 13.26
C LYS A 45 -7.74 -8.64 12.92
N SER A 46 -7.26 -9.21 11.82
CA SER A 46 -7.55 -10.58 11.38
C SER A 46 -7.13 -11.61 12.45
N PHE A 47 -5.91 -11.46 12.99
CA PHE A 47 -5.42 -12.31 14.07
C PHE A 47 -6.31 -12.23 15.32
N ASN A 48 -6.68 -11.02 15.74
CA ASN A 48 -7.53 -10.82 16.91
C ASN A 48 -8.94 -11.40 16.71
N LEU A 49 -9.51 -11.23 15.51
CA LEU A 49 -10.82 -11.80 15.16
C LEU A 49 -10.79 -13.34 15.21
N ASN A 50 -9.73 -13.95 14.67
CA ASN A 50 -9.54 -15.40 14.72
C ASN A 50 -9.37 -15.92 16.14
N LYS A 51 -8.63 -15.19 16.99
CA LYS A 51 -8.49 -15.51 18.41
C LYS A 51 -9.84 -15.45 19.13
N TRP A 52 -10.62 -14.39 18.90
CA TRP A 52 -11.95 -14.23 19.47
C TRP A 52 -12.88 -15.38 19.09
N ASN A 53 -12.89 -15.79 17.82
CA ASN A 53 -13.63 -16.97 17.37
C ASN A 53 -13.19 -18.23 18.10
N LYS A 54 -11.89 -18.48 18.16
CA LYS A 54 -11.35 -19.67 18.84
C LYS A 54 -11.76 -19.73 20.32
N ASP A 55 -11.77 -18.59 21.00
CA ASP A 55 -12.17 -18.48 22.40
C ASP A 55 -13.70 -18.66 22.58
N MET A 56 -14.52 -18.09 21.69
CA MET A 56 -15.98 -18.29 21.75
C MET A 56 -16.40 -19.71 21.41
N GLN A 57 -15.81 -20.35 20.40
CA GLN A 57 -16.09 -21.75 20.08
C GLN A 57 -15.74 -22.69 21.25
N ARG A 58 -14.66 -22.39 21.99
CA ARG A 58 -14.33 -23.10 23.23
C ARG A 58 -15.37 -22.86 24.31
N SER A 59 -15.89 -21.64 24.43
CA SER A 59 -16.96 -21.30 25.37
C SER A 59 -18.25 -22.07 25.06
N PHE A 60 -18.72 -22.03 23.80
CA PHE A 60 -19.89 -22.78 23.36
C PHE A 60 -19.74 -24.28 23.58
N SER A 61 -18.54 -24.82 23.30
CA SER A 61 -18.24 -26.24 23.56
C SER A 61 -18.32 -26.61 25.04
N LYS A 62 -17.88 -25.72 25.94
CA LYS A 62 -18.01 -25.93 27.39
C LYS A 62 -19.45 -25.86 27.84
N GLU A 63 -20.20 -24.86 27.37
CA GLU A 63 -21.62 -24.65 27.66
C GLU A 63 -22.43 -25.86 27.20
N ARG A 64 -22.19 -26.36 25.98
CA ARG A 64 -22.80 -27.59 25.46
C ARG A 64 -22.53 -28.80 26.35
N LYS A 65 -21.30 -28.99 26.83
CA LYS A 65 -20.95 -30.10 27.74
C LYS A 65 -21.69 -30.01 29.08
N ILE A 66 -22.00 -28.82 29.56
CA ILE A 66 -22.81 -28.63 30.78
C ILE A 66 -24.26 -29.03 30.49
N ILE A 67 -24.83 -28.55 29.39
CA ILE A 67 -26.21 -28.85 28.98
C ILE A 67 -26.43 -30.35 28.78
N LEU A 68 -25.46 -31.06 28.18
CA LEU A 68 -25.53 -32.51 27.97
C LEU A 68 -25.54 -33.33 29.28
N LYS A 69 -25.20 -32.73 30.43
CA LYS A 69 -25.24 -33.40 31.75
C LYS A 69 -26.57 -33.17 32.48
N LEU A 70 -27.52 -32.45 31.88
CA LEU A 70 -28.83 -32.23 32.49
C LEU A 70 -29.70 -33.49 32.38
N ASP A 71 -30.29 -33.91 33.49
CA ASP A 71 -31.16 -35.10 33.55
C ASP A 71 -32.58 -34.82 33.02
N ASN A 72 -32.97 -33.54 32.94
CA ASN A 72 -34.30 -33.12 32.48
C ASN A 72 -34.30 -32.76 30.98
N LEU A 73 -34.94 -33.61 30.17
CA LEU A 73 -35.03 -33.42 28.72
C LEU A 73 -35.66 -32.08 28.30
N LYS A 74 -36.66 -31.58 29.03
CA LYS A 74 -37.32 -30.30 28.68
C LYS A 74 -36.38 -29.11 28.94
N GLU A 75 -35.62 -29.18 30.02
CA GLU A 75 -34.64 -28.15 30.38
C GLU A 75 -33.45 -28.18 29.41
N MET A 76 -32.93 -29.37 29.12
CA MET A 76 -31.89 -29.59 28.13
C MET A 76 -32.26 -29.01 26.76
N LYS A 77 -33.48 -29.28 26.27
CA LYS A 77 -33.95 -28.73 24.98
C LYS A 77 -34.02 -27.20 24.98
N ARG A 78 -34.41 -26.59 26.10
CA ARG A 78 -34.48 -25.14 26.24
C ARG A 78 -33.09 -24.51 26.21
N GLU A 79 -32.15 -25.04 26.99
CA GLU A 79 -30.79 -24.51 27.06
C GLU A 79 -30.01 -24.75 25.76
N LEU A 80 -30.25 -25.88 25.07
CA LEU A 80 -29.70 -26.08 23.71
C LEU A 80 -30.19 -25.02 22.73
N LYS A 81 -31.50 -24.71 22.72
CA LYS A 81 -32.06 -23.68 21.83
C LYS A 81 -31.43 -22.30 22.07
N LYS A 82 -31.23 -21.93 23.34
CA LYS A 82 -30.54 -20.68 23.71
C LYS A 82 -29.08 -20.67 23.26
N LEU A 83 -28.38 -21.79 23.40
CA LEU A 83 -27.00 -21.91 22.95
C LEU A 83 -26.89 -21.81 21.43
N ASP A 84 -27.84 -22.40 20.70
CA ASP A 84 -27.91 -22.31 19.24
C ASP A 84 -28.15 -20.86 18.80
N GLU A 85 -29.15 -20.17 19.37
CA GLU A 85 -29.43 -18.75 19.09
C GLU A 85 -28.19 -17.87 19.34
N LYS A 86 -27.54 -18.05 20.49
CA LYS A 86 -26.30 -17.33 20.84
C LYS A 86 -25.14 -17.63 19.89
N THR A 87 -25.06 -18.86 19.38
CA THR A 87 -24.02 -19.28 18.43
C THR A 87 -24.27 -18.67 17.05
N GLU A 88 -25.53 -18.64 16.61
CA GLU A 88 -25.94 -17.99 15.36
C GLU A 88 -25.64 -16.48 15.39
N GLU A 89 -26.09 -15.76 16.43
CA GLU A 89 -25.81 -14.33 16.60
C GLU A 89 -24.30 -14.03 16.59
N PHE A 90 -23.52 -14.85 17.29
CA PHE A 90 -22.06 -14.71 17.30
C PHE A 90 -21.46 -14.93 15.90
N ASN A 91 -21.90 -15.98 15.21
CA ASN A 91 -21.37 -16.36 13.91
C ASN A 91 -21.68 -15.28 12.86
N GLU A 92 -22.89 -14.70 12.87
CA GLU A 92 -23.25 -13.58 11.99
C GLU A 92 -22.27 -12.41 12.14
N VAL A 93 -22.04 -11.95 13.37
CA VAL A 93 -21.10 -10.86 13.65
C VAL A 93 -19.66 -11.22 13.27
N PHE A 94 -19.25 -12.47 13.49
CA PHE A 94 -17.92 -12.94 13.10
C PHE A 94 -17.75 -12.94 11.58
N PHE A 95 -18.71 -13.48 10.82
CA PHE A 95 -18.64 -13.57 9.37
C PHE A 95 -18.67 -12.19 8.72
N GLU A 96 -19.53 -11.28 9.19
CA GLU A 96 -19.56 -9.90 8.68
C GLU A 96 -18.19 -9.21 8.85
N LYS A 97 -17.60 -9.30 10.03
CA LYS A 97 -16.26 -8.73 10.28
C LYS A 97 -15.17 -9.41 9.47
N ARG A 98 -15.30 -10.73 9.24
CA ARG A 98 -14.35 -11.49 8.45
C ARG A 98 -14.37 -11.05 7.00
N GLU A 99 -15.56 -10.91 6.43
CA GLU A 99 -15.75 -10.44 5.05
C GLU A 99 -15.17 -9.03 4.84
N GLN A 100 -15.38 -8.11 5.79
CA GLN A 100 -14.76 -6.78 5.74
C GLN A 100 -13.23 -6.84 5.74
N ILE A 101 -12.64 -7.70 6.55
CA ILE A 101 -11.18 -7.88 6.62
C ILE A 101 -10.62 -8.50 5.34
N ASP A 102 -11.32 -9.49 4.78
CA ASP A 102 -10.90 -10.18 3.55
C ASP A 102 -11.04 -9.23 2.35
N ALA A 103 -12.06 -8.36 2.32
CA ALA A 103 -12.18 -7.31 1.31
C ALA A 103 -11.02 -6.29 1.38
N LEU A 104 -10.61 -5.89 2.59
CA LEU A 104 -9.46 -4.99 2.78
C LEU A 104 -8.14 -5.63 2.31
N GLU A 105 -7.96 -6.94 2.47
CA GLU A 105 -6.77 -7.65 1.99
C GLU A 105 -6.62 -7.52 0.48
N VAL A 106 -7.69 -7.79 -0.26
CA VAL A 106 -7.70 -7.65 -1.72
C VAL A 106 -7.45 -6.20 -2.14
N GLN A 107 -8.05 -5.24 -1.45
CA GLN A 107 -7.86 -3.81 -1.73
C GLN A 107 -6.42 -3.36 -1.55
N TYR A 108 -5.78 -3.73 -0.43
CA TYR A 108 -4.39 -3.32 -0.17
C TYR A 108 -3.40 -3.99 -1.13
N GLU A 109 -3.62 -5.26 -1.48
CA GLU A 109 -2.80 -5.94 -2.49
C GLU A 109 -2.92 -5.24 -3.85
N THR A 110 -4.14 -4.89 -4.26
CA THR A 110 -4.38 -4.15 -5.52
C THR A 110 -3.66 -2.81 -5.52
N LEU A 111 -3.74 -2.05 -4.42
CA LEU A 111 -3.06 -0.76 -4.30
C LEU A 111 -1.53 -0.91 -4.32
N ASP A 112 -0.98 -1.93 -3.67
CA ASP A 112 0.46 -2.18 -3.70
C ASP A 112 0.95 -2.53 -5.12
N ASP A 113 0.22 -3.39 -5.83
CA ASP A 113 0.48 -3.72 -7.22
C ASP A 113 0.42 -2.49 -8.15
N GLU A 114 -0.59 -1.63 -7.97
CA GLU A 114 -0.74 -0.38 -8.72
C GLU A 114 0.43 0.57 -8.48
N VAL A 115 0.82 0.78 -7.21
CA VAL A 115 1.97 1.65 -6.87
C VAL A 115 3.26 1.09 -7.44
N ARG A 116 3.47 -0.23 -7.36
CA ARG A 116 4.64 -0.90 -7.91
C ARG A 116 4.70 -0.75 -9.43
N ALA A 117 3.59 -0.98 -10.13
CA ALA A 117 3.50 -0.79 -11.58
C ALA A 117 3.80 0.66 -11.97
N TRP A 118 3.19 1.62 -11.28
CA TRP A 118 3.40 3.04 -11.52
C TRP A 118 4.87 3.44 -11.34
N LEU A 119 5.53 2.99 -10.27
CA LEU A 119 6.95 3.27 -10.00
C LEU A 119 7.85 2.73 -11.12
N LEU A 120 7.57 1.53 -11.63
CA LEU A 120 8.32 0.92 -12.73
C LEU A 120 8.14 1.72 -14.04
N GLU A 121 6.90 2.07 -14.37
CA GLU A 121 6.59 2.89 -15.55
C GLU A 121 7.24 4.28 -15.47
N TYR A 122 7.16 4.91 -14.30
CA TYR A 122 7.77 6.21 -14.05
C TYR A 122 9.29 6.15 -14.18
N ALA A 123 9.93 5.07 -13.74
CA ALA A 123 11.38 4.85 -13.94
C ALA A 123 11.77 4.76 -15.40
N VAL A 124 11.00 4.02 -16.19
CA VAL A 124 11.22 3.93 -17.64
C VAL A 124 11.07 5.31 -18.29
N CYS A 125 10.00 6.05 -17.95
CA CYS A 125 9.76 7.40 -18.46
C CYS A 125 10.89 8.38 -18.08
N CYS A 126 11.34 8.35 -16.83
CA CYS A 126 12.43 9.19 -16.35
C CYS A 126 13.73 8.90 -17.11
N ARG A 127 14.06 7.62 -17.31
CA ARG A 127 15.25 7.21 -18.07
C ARG A 127 15.24 7.76 -19.49
N GLU A 128 14.10 7.68 -20.18
CA GLU A 128 13.95 8.21 -21.54
C GLU A 128 14.09 9.73 -21.57
N LYS A 129 13.41 10.44 -20.66
CA LYS A 129 13.52 11.90 -20.54
C LYS A 129 14.96 12.34 -20.25
N ILE A 130 15.64 11.68 -19.31
CA ILE A 130 17.04 11.98 -18.97
C ILE A 130 17.94 11.79 -20.19
N ARG A 131 17.75 10.72 -20.98
CA ARG A 131 18.53 10.48 -22.21
C ARG A 131 18.36 11.64 -23.20
N ASP A 132 17.12 12.03 -23.45
CA ASP A 132 16.79 13.01 -24.48
C ASP A 132 17.16 14.44 -24.05
N GLU A 133 16.95 14.78 -22.77
CA GLU A 133 17.37 16.05 -22.16
C GLU A 133 18.89 16.20 -22.16
N ASN A 134 19.63 15.17 -21.73
CA ASN A 134 21.10 15.19 -21.73
C ASN A 134 21.63 15.39 -23.15
N SER A 135 21.09 14.66 -24.14
CA SER A 135 21.49 14.82 -25.55
C SER A 135 21.26 16.25 -26.05
N THR A 136 20.15 16.87 -25.64
CA THR A 136 19.79 18.24 -26.02
C THR A 136 20.71 19.26 -25.37
N ILE A 137 20.98 19.12 -24.07
CA ILE A 137 21.87 20.01 -23.31
C ILE A 137 23.29 19.91 -23.85
N GLU A 138 23.81 18.71 -24.09
CA GLU A 138 25.15 18.51 -24.67
C GLU A 138 25.29 19.17 -26.05
N LYS A 139 24.29 19.00 -26.93
CA LYS A 139 24.27 19.68 -28.24
C LYS A 139 24.33 21.20 -28.08
N LYS A 140 23.55 21.79 -27.17
CA LYS A 140 23.57 23.24 -26.88
C LYS A 140 24.94 23.69 -26.39
N MET A 141 25.54 22.98 -25.43
CA MET A 141 26.88 23.30 -24.90
C MET A 141 27.96 23.22 -25.99
N ILE A 142 27.95 22.19 -26.83
CA ILE A 142 28.90 22.05 -27.95
C ILE A 142 28.75 23.25 -28.92
N GLN A 143 27.52 23.61 -29.28
CA GLN A 143 27.26 24.75 -30.17
C GLN A 143 27.72 26.08 -29.58
N GLU A 144 27.46 26.32 -28.28
CA GLU A 144 27.94 27.53 -27.59
C GLU A 144 29.46 27.58 -27.57
N ASN A 145 30.13 26.47 -27.27
CA ASN A 145 31.59 26.38 -27.28
C ASN A 145 32.19 26.62 -28.67
N LEU A 146 31.56 26.10 -29.73
CA LEU A 146 31.98 26.35 -31.10
C LEU A 146 31.78 27.82 -31.51
N LYS A 147 30.69 28.48 -31.08
CA LYS A 147 30.45 29.91 -31.33
C LYS A 147 31.49 30.78 -30.61
N LYS A 148 31.80 30.47 -29.35
CA LYS A 148 32.87 31.13 -28.57
C LYS A 148 34.24 31.00 -29.26
N LYS A 149 34.62 29.78 -29.69
CA LYS A 149 35.88 29.55 -30.44
C LYS A 149 35.96 30.30 -31.76
N ARG A 150 34.83 30.59 -32.41
CA ARG A 150 34.74 31.34 -33.67
C ARG A 150 34.68 32.86 -33.50
N GLY A 151 34.77 33.38 -32.26
CA GLY A 151 34.69 34.82 -31.97
C GLY A 151 33.33 35.44 -32.30
N LYS A 152 32.27 34.64 -32.39
CA LYS A 152 30.90 35.09 -32.71
C LYS A 152 30.04 35.38 -31.46
N LEU A 153 30.68 35.36 -30.28
CA LEU A 153 30.13 35.64 -28.96
C LEU A 153 31.20 36.34 -28.12
#